data_AF-A0A5C4KX31-F1
#
_entry.id   AF-A0A5C4KX31-F1
#
_cell.length_a   1.000
_cell.length_b   1.000
_cell.length_c   1.000
_cell.angle_alpha   90.00
_cell.angle_beta   90.00
_cell.angle_gamma   90.00
#
_symmetry.space_group_name_H-M   'P 1'
#
loop_
_entity.id
_entity.type
_entity.pdbx_description
1 polymer ?
#
loop_
_entity_poly.entity_id
_entity_poly.type
_entity_poly.pdbx_seq_one_letter_code
_entity_poly.pdbx_strand_id
1 'polypeptide(L)'
;MKSYRKLISAIEAFDRWEQPWEFYESISSAPSLDTNDLEQLRRAWGTATEREGWLASKDFADGCSLADARLASGFPWLSNKARKQLVNGASYQWL
;
A
#
# COMPACT_ATOMS: atom_id res chain seq x y z
N MET A 1 -15.12 16.81 -3.42
CA MET A 1 -14.26 15.64 -3.62
C MET A 1 -13.08 15.76 -2.66
N LYS A 2 -12.92 14.87 -1.67
CA LYS A 2 -11.72 14.89 -0.81
C LYS A 2 -10.51 14.51 -1.66
N SER A 3 -9.39 15.21 -1.46
CA SER A 3 -8.16 15.06 -2.26
C SER A 3 -7.12 14.29 -1.47
N TYR A 4 -6.78 13.07 -1.89
CA TYR A 4 -5.74 12.23 -1.27
C TYR A 4 -4.33 12.48 -1.81
N ARG A 5 -4.08 13.66 -2.42
CA ARG A 5 -2.81 13.97 -3.08
C ARG A 5 -1.60 13.86 -2.16
N LYS A 6 -1.73 14.28 -0.89
CA LYS A 6 -0.64 14.21 0.09
C LYS A 6 -0.28 12.76 0.39
N LEU A 7 -1.28 11.93 0.67
CA LEU A 7 -1.11 10.50 0.90
C LEU A 7 -0.50 9.81 -0.32
N ILE A 8 -1.03 10.05 -1.53
CA ILE A 8 -0.46 9.50 -2.77
C ILE A 8 1.00 9.90 -2.91
N SER A 9 1.32 11.18 -2.70
CA SER A 9 2.70 11.69 -2.80
C SER A 9 3.62 11.03 -1.76
N ALA A 10 3.14 10.83 -0.53
CA ALA A 10 3.91 10.17 0.54
C ALA A 10 4.19 8.69 0.20
N ILE A 11 3.18 7.95 -0.28
CA ILE A 11 3.34 6.56 -0.74
C ILE A 11 4.32 6.49 -1.91
N GLU A 12 4.19 7.38 -2.90
CA GLU A 12 5.03 7.39 -4.09
C GLU A 12 6.48 7.84 -3.86
N ALA A 13 6.71 8.60 -2.79
CA ALA A 13 8.01 9.13 -2.41
C ALA A 13 8.84 8.14 -1.59
N PHE A 14 8.27 7.02 -1.13
CA PHE A 14 9.04 5.99 -0.46
C PHE A 14 10.08 5.37 -1.41
N ASP A 15 11.35 5.43 -0.99
CA ASP A 15 12.49 4.93 -1.76
C ASP A 15 13.45 4.04 -0.96
N ARG A 16 13.27 3.90 0.36
CA ARG A 16 14.12 3.10 1.26
C ARG A 16 13.87 1.59 1.15
N TRP A 17 13.98 1.06 -0.06
CA TRP A 17 13.74 -0.36 -0.34
C TRP A 17 14.79 -1.31 0.22
N GLU A 18 15.89 -0.78 0.73
CA GLU A 18 16.83 -1.48 1.59
C GLU A 18 16.24 -1.86 2.96
N GLN A 19 15.17 -1.19 3.39
CA GLN A 19 14.45 -1.42 4.64
C GLN A 19 12.93 -1.48 4.39
N PRO A 20 12.45 -2.47 3.63
CA PRO A 20 11.05 -2.53 3.19
C PRO A 20 10.05 -2.67 4.35
N TRP A 21 10.47 -3.19 5.50
CA TRP A 21 9.63 -3.27 6.71
C TRP A 21 9.28 -1.89 7.27
N GLU A 22 10.06 -0.83 6.97
CA GLU A 22 9.77 0.54 7.38
C GLU A 22 8.68 1.21 6.52
N PHE A 23 8.23 0.57 5.44
CA PHE A 23 7.31 1.18 4.47
C PHE A 23 6.09 1.84 5.13
N TYR A 24 5.34 1.08 5.94
CA TYR A 24 4.14 1.58 6.58
C TYR A 24 4.43 2.64 7.65
N GLU A 25 5.44 2.40 8.50
CA GLU A 25 5.82 3.33 9.57
C GLU A 25 6.35 4.67 9.03
N SER A 26 7.14 4.63 7.96
CA SER A 26 7.67 5.83 7.30
C SER A 26 6.56 6.70 6.73
N ILE A 27 5.57 6.11 6.06
CA ILE A 27 4.46 6.87 5.46
C ILE A 27 3.51 7.37 6.56
N SER A 28 3.19 6.54 7.56
CA SER A 28 2.29 6.92 8.67
C SER A 28 2.87 7.98 9.61
N SER A 29 4.21 8.13 9.63
CA SER A 29 4.89 9.18 10.38
C SER A 29 5.05 10.50 9.60
N ALA A 30 4.56 10.58 8.36
CA ALA A 30 4.72 11.76 7.54
C ALA A 30 3.92 12.95 8.11
N PRO A 31 4.57 14.07 8.48
CA PRO A 31 3.92 15.20 9.16
C PRO A 31 2.91 15.95 8.29
N SER A 32 2.88 15.65 6.99
CA SER A 32 1.94 16.26 6.05
C SER A 32 0.55 15.60 6.05
N LEU A 33 0.43 14.39 6.61
CA LEU A 33 -0.80 13.60 6.62
C LEU A 33 -1.68 13.95 7.82
N ASP A 34 -2.97 14.06 7.59
CA ASP A 34 -3.97 14.23 8.64
C ASP A 34 -4.58 12.89 9.08
N THR A 35 -5.44 12.92 10.09
CA THR A 35 -6.13 11.72 10.62
C THR A 35 -6.88 10.94 9.54
N ASN A 36 -7.47 11.63 8.56
CA ASN A 36 -8.22 10.99 7.48
C ASN A 36 -7.28 10.32 6.47
N ASP A 37 -6.15 10.95 6.13
CA ASP A 37 -5.10 10.33 5.31
C ASP A 37 -4.54 9.07 5.99
N LEU A 38 -4.28 9.12 7.30
CA LEU A 38 -3.79 7.96 8.07
C LEU A 38 -4.83 6.84 8.13
N GLU A 39 -6.12 7.16 8.26
CA GLU A 39 -7.18 6.15 8.19
C GLU A 39 -7.23 5.48 6.82
N GLN A 40 -7.12 6.25 5.73
CA GLN A 40 -7.08 5.68 4.38
C GLN A 40 -5.83 4.85 4.13
N LEU A 41 -4.67 5.29 4.61
CA LEU A 41 -3.43 4.52 4.56
C LEU A 41 -3.60 3.17 5.25
N ARG A 42 -4.15 3.15 6.47
CA ARG A 42 -4.41 1.92 7.23
C ARG A 42 -5.32 0.96 6.46
N ARG A 43 -6.38 1.46 5.83
CA ARG A 43 -7.32 0.64 5.04
C ARG A 43 -6.68 0.08 3.78
N ALA A 44 -5.95 0.91 3.03
CA ALA A 44 -5.23 0.48 1.83
C ALA A 44 -4.14 -0.55 2.18
N TRP A 45 -3.38 -0.30 3.24
CA TRP A 45 -2.37 -1.22 3.74
C TRP A 45 -2.97 -2.57 4.15
N GLY A 46 -4.04 -2.56 4.97
CA GLY A 46 -4.73 -3.79 5.37
C GLY A 46 -5.29 -4.59 4.18
N THR A 47 -5.66 -3.91 3.09
CA THR A 47 -6.07 -4.57 1.84
C THR A 47 -4.89 -5.18 1.11
N ALA A 48 -3.76 -4.47 1.05
CA ALA A 48 -2.53 -4.95 0.41
C ALA A 48 -1.92 -6.15 1.16
N THR A 49 -2.04 -6.20 2.49
CA THR A 49 -1.47 -7.24 3.35
C THR A 49 -2.50 -8.30 3.78
N GLU A 50 -3.65 -8.39 3.11
CA GLU A 50 -4.72 -9.31 3.54
C GLU A 50 -4.26 -10.78 3.41
N ARG A 51 -4.15 -11.44 4.57
CA ARG A 51 -3.49 -12.75 4.72
C ARG A 51 -4.12 -13.85 3.89
N GLU A 52 -5.45 -13.91 3.86
CA GLU A 52 -6.18 -15.02 3.22
C GLU A 52 -5.92 -15.08 1.71
N GLY A 53 -5.83 -13.93 1.05
CA GLY A 53 -5.53 -13.79 -0.36
C GLY A 53 -4.08 -14.17 -0.68
N TRP A 54 -3.12 -13.74 0.16
CA TRP A 54 -1.73 -14.16 -0.02
C TRP A 54 -1.56 -15.68 0.17
N LEU A 55 -2.22 -16.28 1.16
CA LEU A 55 -2.18 -17.74 1.37
C LEU A 55 -2.92 -18.55 0.32
N ALA A 56 -3.98 -18.00 -0.28
CA ALA A 56 -4.75 -18.64 -1.34
C ALA A 56 -4.10 -18.47 -2.74
N SER A 57 -3.09 -17.61 -2.87
CA SER A 57 -2.41 -17.36 -4.13
C SER A 57 -1.54 -18.54 -4.55
N LYS A 58 -1.49 -18.81 -5.86
CA LYS A 58 -0.75 -19.95 -6.42
C LYS A 58 0.75 -19.78 -6.32
N ASP A 59 1.21 -18.54 -6.46
CA ASP A 59 2.60 -18.14 -6.37
C ASP A 59 2.69 -16.66 -5.94
N PHE A 60 3.93 -16.18 -5.80
CA PHE A 60 4.21 -14.81 -5.39
C PHE A 60 3.66 -13.75 -6.37
N ALA A 61 3.70 -14.03 -7.67
CA ALA A 61 3.22 -13.09 -8.69
C ALA A 61 1.69 -13.00 -8.69
N ASP A 62 1.01 -14.11 -8.44
CA ASP A 62 -0.44 -14.19 -8.24
C ASP A 62 -0.86 -13.36 -7.00
N GLY A 63 -0.13 -13.48 -5.89
CA GLY A 63 -0.36 -12.67 -4.68
C GLY A 63 -0.21 -11.17 -4.92
N CYS A 64 0.85 -10.77 -5.61
CA CYS A 64 1.05 -9.36 -6.00
C CYS A 64 -0.08 -8.84 -6.90
N SER A 65 -0.53 -9.66 -7.86
CA SER A 65 -1.60 -9.31 -8.80
C SER A 65 -2.95 -9.17 -8.09
N LEU A 66 -3.25 -10.08 -7.16
CA LEU A 66 -4.47 -10.03 -6.36
C LEU A 66 -4.49 -8.78 -5.46
N ALA A 67 -3.37 -8.46 -4.81
CA ALA A 67 -3.23 -7.26 -4.00
C ALA A 67 -3.44 -5.97 -4.82
N ASP A 68 -2.82 -5.84 -6.01
CA ASP A 68 -3.03 -4.69 -6.90
C ASP A 68 -4.49 -4.58 -7.35
N ALA A 69 -5.12 -5.69 -7.74
CA ALA A 69 -6.52 -5.70 -8.18
C ALA A 69 -7.49 -5.23 -7.06
N ARG A 70 -7.28 -5.70 -5.84
CA ARG A 70 -8.06 -5.27 -4.66
C ARG A 70 -7.84 -3.79 -4.35
N LEU A 71 -6.60 -3.30 -4.45
CA LEU A 71 -6.30 -1.88 -4.28
C LEU A 71 -6.95 -1.01 -5.36
N ALA A 72 -6.89 -1.43 -6.63
CA ALA A 72 -7.49 -0.72 -7.75
C ALA A 72 -9.02 -0.60 -7.61
N SER A 73 -9.66 -1.68 -7.13
CA SER A 73 -11.10 -1.73 -6.89
C SER A 73 -11.53 -0.92 -5.65
N GLY A 74 -10.86 -1.13 -4.51
CA GLY A 74 -11.23 -0.50 -3.23
C GLY A 74 -10.81 0.96 -3.08
N PHE A 75 -9.77 1.37 -3.80
CA PHE A 75 -9.15 2.69 -3.67
C PHE A 75 -8.84 3.29 -5.05
N PRO A 76 -9.87 3.60 -5.87
CA PRO A 76 -9.68 4.09 -7.25
C PRO A 76 -8.98 5.46 -7.34
N TRP A 77 -8.78 6.13 -6.20
CA TRP A 77 -8.01 7.36 -6.09
C TRP A 77 -6.50 7.13 -6.01
N LEU A 78 -6.02 5.90 -5.78
CA LEU A 78 -4.61 5.56 -5.83
C LEU A 78 -4.11 5.57 -7.27
N SER A 79 -2.97 6.22 -7.50
CA SER A 79 -2.25 6.10 -8.76
C SER A 79 -1.69 4.67 -8.94
N ASN A 80 -1.37 4.30 -10.19
CA ASN A 80 -0.68 3.03 -10.47
C ASN A 80 0.65 2.90 -9.70
N LYS A 81 1.38 4.01 -9.53
CA LYS A 81 2.64 4.02 -8.79
C LYS A 81 2.42 3.80 -7.30
N ALA A 82 1.41 4.44 -6.70
CA ALA A 82 1.08 4.27 -5.30
C ALA A 82 0.63 2.83 -4.99
N ARG A 83 -0.17 2.22 -5.87
CA ARG A 83 -0.54 0.80 -5.71
C ARG A 83 0.68 -0.11 -5.79
N LYS A 84 1.56 0.08 -6.77
CA LYS A 84 2.80 -0.70 -6.89
C LYS A 84 3.67 -0.60 -5.63
N GLN A 85 3.81 0.60 -5.05
CA GLN A 85 4.52 0.83 -3.80
C GLN A 85 3.89 0.04 -2.63
N LEU A 86 2.56 0.09 -2.49
CA LEU A 86 1.83 -0.69 -1.49
C LEU A 86 2.01 -2.21 -1.66
N VAL A 87 1.90 -2.71 -2.90
CA VAL A 87 2.10 -4.14 -3.22
C VAL A 87 3.52 -4.58 -2.91
N ASN A 88 4.52 -3.78 -3.31
CA ASN A 88 5.91 -4.06 -2.99
C ASN A 88 6.09 -4.16 -1.47
N GLY A 89 5.66 -3.17 -0.70
CA GLY A 89 5.75 -3.19 0.76
C GLY A 89 5.05 -4.40 1.39
N ALA A 90 3.85 -4.73 0.92
CA ALA A 90 3.11 -5.89 1.39
C ALA A 90 3.80 -7.22 1.06
N SER A 91 4.42 -7.31 -0.12
CA SER A 91 5.06 -8.55 -0.58
C SER A 91 6.22 -9.00 0.31
N TYR A 92 6.95 -8.05 0.93
CA TYR A 92 8.01 -8.35 1.89
C TYR A 92 7.52 -8.95 3.21
N GLN A 93 6.22 -8.93 3.50
CA GLN A 93 5.66 -9.65 4.65
C GLN A 93 5.52 -11.16 4.40
N TRP A 94 5.64 -11.59 3.14
CA TRP A 94 5.38 -12.97 2.69
C TRP A 94 6.57 -13.61 1.99
N LEU A 95 7.72 -12.92 1.93
CA LEU A 95 9.02 -13.49 1.56
C LEU A 95 9.61 -14.27 2.74
#